data_AF-K9VTM5-F1
#
_entry.id   AF-K9VTM5-F1
#
_cell.length_a   1.000
_cell.length_b   1.000
_cell.length_c   1.000
_cell.angle_alpha   90.00
_cell.angle_beta   90.00
_cell.angle_gamma   90.00
#
_symmetry.space_group_name_H-M   'P 1'
#
loop_
_entity.id
_entity.type
_entity.pdbx_description
1 polymer ?
#
loop_
_entity_poly.entity_id
_entity_poly.type
_entity_poly.pdbx_seq_one_letter_code
_entity_poly.pdbx_strand_id
1 'polypeptide(L)'
;MNGHNLNLLPVPLPPMLPEMVGIVADSRYFAMFYMGSKATWTDGRGLGTFSYYAVYEPLTEHPALALDLEPYHLGSDDEFPTHAIVCDRLEGKMYVGDYPEVEKFLNIQHPPLPTLSPEEVEQQRQRIEEELANFDISTFQKLGMFELLAGHNQQQKQELVELGHWLDQQVTEDLLRRYLEAANKGNWTAISVLQKFLQRIHKNF
;
A
#
# COMPACT_ATOMS: atom_id res chain seq x y z
N MET A 1 -3.41 20.08 10.91
CA MET A 1 -2.98 18.74 11.37
C MET A 1 -1.74 18.91 12.24
N ASN A 2 -1.87 19.46 13.46
CA ASN A 2 -0.73 19.75 14.33
C ASN A 2 -0.68 18.69 15.43
N GLY A 3 0.21 17.70 15.30
CA GLY A 3 0.43 16.70 16.36
C GLY A 3 1.11 15.40 15.94
N HIS A 4 1.02 15.01 14.66
CA HIS A 4 1.62 13.76 14.17
C HIS A 4 2.71 14.05 13.15
N ASN A 5 3.86 13.39 13.28
CA ASN A 5 5.02 13.56 12.42
C ASN A 5 4.81 12.76 11.11
N LEU A 6 3.97 13.31 10.22
CA LEU A 6 3.70 12.74 8.90
C LEU A 6 4.47 13.53 7.83
N ASN A 7 5.39 12.87 7.15
CA ASN A 7 6.17 13.43 6.05
C ASN A 7 5.42 13.21 4.73
N LEU A 8 5.16 14.28 4.00
CA LEU A 8 4.49 14.19 2.70
C LEU A 8 5.40 13.49 1.67
N LEU A 9 4.86 12.48 0.99
CA LEU A 9 5.53 11.84 -0.14
C LEU A 9 5.31 12.67 -1.42
N PRO A 10 6.28 12.68 -2.35
CA PRO A 10 6.21 13.52 -3.56
C PRO A 10 5.20 13.04 -4.60
N VAL A 11 4.60 11.87 -4.39
CA VAL A 11 3.65 11.23 -5.29
C VAL A 11 2.25 11.29 -4.68
N PRO A 12 1.22 11.72 -5.42
CA PRO A 12 -0.15 11.68 -4.95
C PRO A 12 -0.64 10.23 -4.74
N LEU A 13 -1.75 10.06 -4.05
CA LEU A 13 -2.38 8.74 -3.91
C LEU A 13 -2.84 8.24 -5.29
N PRO A 14 -2.35 7.08 -5.79
CA PRO A 14 -2.88 6.51 -7.03
C PRO A 14 -4.39 6.23 -6.87
N PRO A 15 -5.23 6.64 -7.82
CA PRO A 15 -6.69 6.58 -7.66
C PRO A 15 -7.24 5.15 -7.55
N MET A 16 -6.57 4.18 -8.17
CA MET A 16 -6.90 2.75 -8.09
C MET A 16 -6.44 2.08 -6.78
N LEU A 17 -5.52 2.70 -6.04
CA LEU A 17 -4.84 2.05 -4.91
C LEU A 17 -5.80 1.62 -3.78
N PRO A 18 -6.79 2.42 -3.35
CA PRO A 18 -7.72 2.00 -2.29
C PRO A 18 -8.49 0.72 -2.64
N GLU A 19 -8.89 0.56 -3.90
CA GLU A 19 -9.59 -0.64 -4.37
C GLU A 19 -8.64 -1.83 -4.47
N MET A 20 -7.43 -1.64 -5.00
CA MET A 20 -6.40 -2.69 -5.08
C MET A 20 -5.99 -3.22 -3.70
N VAL A 21 -5.97 -2.36 -2.68
CA VAL A 21 -5.71 -2.72 -1.28
C VAL A 21 -6.92 -3.38 -0.61
N GLY A 22 -8.13 -3.17 -1.14
CA GLY A 22 -9.37 -3.72 -0.58
C GLY A 22 -9.90 -2.93 0.61
N ILE A 23 -9.72 -1.60 0.63
CA ILE A 23 -10.29 -0.74 1.67
C ILE A 23 -11.81 -0.71 1.51
N VAL A 24 -12.52 -1.43 2.38
CA VAL A 24 -13.98 -1.52 2.38
C VAL A 24 -14.66 -0.42 3.20
N ALA A 25 -13.93 0.20 4.12
CA ALA A 25 -14.47 1.22 5.01
C ALA A 25 -14.50 2.60 4.33
N ASP A 26 -15.45 3.45 4.72
CA ASP A 26 -15.52 4.86 4.29
C ASP A 26 -14.53 5.77 5.06
N SER A 27 -13.45 5.17 5.55
CA SER A 27 -12.39 5.85 6.28
C SER A 27 -11.63 6.78 5.35
N ARG A 28 -11.43 8.04 5.76
CA ARG A 28 -10.66 9.02 5.00
C ARG A 28 -9.20 8.60 4.89
N TYR A 29 -8.64 8.11 5.99
CA TYR A 29 -7.24 7.70 6.08
C TYR A 29 -7.13 6.20 6.25
N PHE A 30 -6.18 5.61 5.54
CA PHE A 30 -5.68 4.26 5.81
C PHE A 30 -4.16 4.27 5.73
N ALA A 31 -3.51 3.28 6.34
CA ALA A 31 -2.08 3.07 6.23
C ALA A 31 -1.75 1.69 5.67
N MET A 32 -0.58 1.59 5.05
CA MET A 32 -0.01 0.37 4.50
C MET A 32 1.39 0.13 5.05
N PHE A 33 1.72 -1.13 5.30
CA PHE A 33 3.01 -1.59 5.78
C PHE A 33 3.16 -3.09 5.50
N TYR A 34 4.33 -3.65 5.76
CA TYR A 34 4.61 -5.07 5.68
C TYR A 34 4.76 -5.66 7.08
N MET A 35 4.06 -6.75 7.36
CA MET A 35 4.15 -7.44 8.65
C MET A 35 3.76 -8.91 8.50
N GLY A 36 4.52 -9.81 9.14
CA GLY A 36 4.17 -11.23 9.19
C GLY A 36 4.09 -11.88 7.79
N SER A 37 5.04 -11.54 6.93
CA SER A 37 5.09 -11.98 5.52
C SER A 37 3.91 -11.55 4.65
N LYS A 38 3.28 -10.41 5.00
CA LYS A 38 2.11 -9.87 4.29
C LYS A 38 2.19 -8.35 4.16
N ALA A 39 1.87 -7.88 2.96
CA ALA A 39 1.43 -6.51 2.78
C ALA A 39 0.08 -6.34 3.51
N THR A 40 0.02 -5.34 4.38
CA THR A 40 -1.05 -5.17 5.36
C THR A 40 -1.53 -3.73 5.34
N TRP A 41 -2.84 -3.53 5.46
CA TRP A 41 -3.45 -2.22 5.63
C TRP A 41 -4.23 -2.14 6.93
N THR A 42 -4.31 -0.94 7.50
CA THR A 42 -5.24 -0.61 8.58
C THR A 42 -5.80 0.79 8.40
N ASP A 43 -7.03 1.02 8.85
CA ASP A 43 -7.59 2.36 8.99
C ASP A 43 -7.74 2.78 10.46
N GLY A 44 -7.20 2.01 11.42
CA GLY A 44 -7.40 2.19 12.87
C GLY A 44 -8.58 1.37 13.44
N ARG A 45 -9.40 0.74 12.60
CA ARG A 45 -10.47 -0.18 13.04
C ARG A 45 -10.41 -1.51 12.31
N GLY A 46 -10.33 -1.44 11.00
CA GLY A 46 -10.09 -2.55 10.12
C GLY A 46 -8.60 -2.84 10.02
N LEU A 47 -8.30 -4.11 9.84
CA LEU A 47 -6.99 -4.62 9.47
C LEU A 47 -7.23 -5.68 8.39
N GLY A 48 -6.46 -5.61 7.31
CA GLY A 48 -6.54 -6.59 6.23
C GLY A 48 -5.19 -6.76 5.55
N THR A 49 -5.06 -7.85 4.80
CA THR A 49 -3.90 -8.09 3.94
C THR A 49 -4.28 -7.86 2.49
N PHE A 50 -3.29 -7.54 1.68
CA PHE A 50 -3.46 -7.35 0.25
C PHE A 50 -2.25 -7.91 -0.51
N SER A 51 -2.32 -7.86 -1.83
CA SER A 51 -1.31 -8.45 -2.68
C SER A 51 0.06 -7.77 -2.53
N TYR A 52 1.09 -8.56 -2.21
CA TYR A 52 2.45 -8.06 -2.13
C TYR A 52 2.98 -7.76 -3.54
N TYR A 53 2.89 -8.73 -4.45
CA TYR A 53 3.47 -8.63 -5.78
C TYR A 53 2.66 -7.78 -6.77
N ALA A 54 1.35 -7.64 -6.60
CA ALA A 54 0.53 -6.80 -7.50
C ALA A 54 0.42 -5.35 -7.05
N VAL A 55 0.67 -5.06 -5.77
CA VAL A 55 0.40 -3.73 -5.20
C VAL A 55 1.59 -3.21 -4.41
N TYR A 56 1.98 -3.92 -3.34
CA TYR A 56 2.96 -3.39 -2.39
C TYR A 56 4.34 -3.19 -3.02
N GLU A 57 4.93 -4.26 -3.59
CA GLU A 57 6.24 -4.21 -4.23
C GLU A 57 6.26 -3.24 -5.43
N PRO A 58 5.30 -3.28 -6.38
CA PRO A 58 5.24 -2.30 -7.47
C PRO A 58 5.17 -0.84 -7.01
N LEU A 59 4.53 -0.56 -5.87
CA LEU A 59 4.43 0.78 -5.31
C LEU A 59 5.73 1.19 -4.61
N THR A 60 6.23 0.38 -3.67
CA THR A 60 7.37 0.74 -2.81
C THR A 60 8.70 0.68 -3.55
N GLU A 61 8.82 -0.16 -4.58
CA GLU A 61 10.03 -0.25 -5.40
C GLU A 61 10.00 0.63 -6.66
N HIS A 62 8.91 1.36 -6.91
CA HIS A 62 8.81 2.22 -8.08
C HIS A 62 9.83 3.38 -8.03
N PRO A 63 10.45 3.78 -9.15
CA PRO A 63 11.27 4.99 -9.21
C PRO A 63 10.58 6.25 -8.66
N ALA A 64 9.25 6.32 -8.74
CA ALA A 64 8.49 7.45 -8.24
C ALA A 64 8.54 7.60 -6.71
N LEU A 65 8.84 6.51 -5.96
CA LEU A 65 8.74 6.47 -4.51
C LEU A 65 9.96 5.87 -3.80
N ALA A 66 10.65 4.90 -4.42
CA ALA A 66 11.63 4.06 -3.72
C ALA A 66 12.76 4.85 -3.06
N LEU A 67 13.25 5.93 -3.68
CA LEU A 67 14.30 6.75 -3.10
C LEU A 67 13.79 7.57 -1.90
N ASP A 68 12.55 8.03 -1.93
CA ASP A 68 11.93 8.77 -0.83
C ASP A 68 11.47 7.84 0.30
N LEU A 69 11.22 6.56 0.01
CA LEU A 69 10.87 5.53 0.99
C LEU A 69 12.09 4.86 1.63
N GLU A 70 13.28 4.90 1.02
CA GLU A 70 14.50 4.25 1.52
C GLU A 70 14.79 4.48 3.02
N PRO A 71 14.66 5.69 3.58
CA PRO A 71 15.01 5.93 4.99
C PRO A 71 14.04 5.28 5.98
N TYR A 72 12.89 4.78 5.51
CA TYR A 72 11.80 4.33 6.35
C TYR A 72 11.68 2.81 6.33
N HIS A 73 11.68 2.20 7.51
CA HIS A 73 11.50 0.76 7.62
C HIS A 73 10.01 0.41 7.71
N LEU A 74 9.44 0.05 6.55
CA LEU A 74 8.04 -0.36 6.39
C LEU A 74 7.78 -1.83 6.78
N GLY A 75 8.73 -2.48 7.45
CA GLY A 75 8.68 -3.88 7.86
C GLY A 75 9.35 -4.84 6.87
N SER A 76 9.64 -6.05 7.35
CA SER A 76 10.22 -7.16 6.57
C SER A 76 9.71 -8.51 7.12
N ASP A 77 10.21 -9.62 6.59
CA ASP A 77 9.91 -10.94 7.16
C ASP A 77 10.51 -11.12 8.56
N ASP A 78 11.62 -10.43 8.85
CA ASP A 78 12.38 -10.57 10.08
C ASP A 78 12.09 -9.47 11.11
N GLU A 79 11.57 -8.32 10.66
CA GLU A 79 11.44 -7.11 11.47
C GLU A 79 10.05 -6.47 11.34
N PHE A 80 9.51 -6.03 12.48
CA PHE A 80 8.26 -5.27 12.51
C PHE A 80 8.44 -3.87 11.89
N PRO A 81 7.38 -3.31 11.26
CA PRO A 81 7.44 -1.97 10.71
C PRO A 81 7.68 -0.95 11.82
N THR A 82 8.63 -0.04 11.60
CA THR A 82 8.78 1.17 12.42
C THR A 82 8.06 2.36 11.78
N HIS A 83 7.71 2.25 10.50
CA HIS A 83 7.00 3.27 9.73
C HIS A 83 5.87 2.64 8.93
N ALA A 84 4.89 3.48 8.55
CA ALA A 84 3.83 3.10 7.63
C ALA A 84 3.56 4.23 6.63
N ILE A 85 3.10 3.86 5.43
CA ILE A 85 2.61 4.80 4.42
C ILE A 85 1.17 5.14 4.76
N VAL A 86 0.83 6.41 4.95
CA VAL A 86 -0.54 6.88 5.22
C VAL A 86 -1.12 7.51 3.96
N CYS A 87 -2.33 7.10 3.59
CA CYS A 87 -3.04 7.57 2.40
C CYS A 87 -4.26 8.41 2.82
N ASP A 88 -4.34 9.66 2.34
CA ASP A 88 -5.52 10.53 2.47
C ASP A 88 -6.38 10.42 1.22
N ARG A 89 -7.52 9.72 1.33
CA ARG A 89 -8.45 9.51 0.21
C ARG A 89 -9.19 10.77 -0.20
N LEU A 90 -9.34 11.75 0.71
CA LEU A 90 -10.05 12.98 0.40
C LEU A 90 -9.15 13.96 -0.37
N GLU A 91 -7.89 14.08 0.06
CA GLU A 91 -6.93 15.01 -0.55
C GLU A 91 -6.11 14.39 -1.67
N GLY A 92 -6.17 13.07 -1.85
CA GLY A 92 -5.36 12.34 -2.83
C GLY A 92 -3.87 12.40 -2.53
N LYS A 93 -3.48 12.34 -1.25
CA LYS A 93 -2.08 12.50 -0.80
C LYS A 93 -1.57 11.25 -0.10
N MET A 94 -0.27 11.03 -0.17
CA MET A 94 0.41 10.01 0.60
C MET A 94 1.45 10.63 1.53
N TYR A 95 1.60 10.03 2.69
CA TYR A 95 2.54 10.42 3.72
C TYR A 95 3.28 9.18 4.22
N VAL A 96 4.37 9.38 4.95
CA VAL A 96 5.02 8.36 5.74
C VAL A 96 5.22 8.88 7.16
N GLY A 97 5.01 8.02 8.15
CA GLY A 97 5.14 8.41 9.54
C GLY A 97 5.56 7.25 10.43
N ASP A 98 5.99 7.58 11.64
CA ASP A 98 6.30 6.62 12.70
C ASP A 98 5.06 5.75 13.02
N TYR A 99 5.22 4.44 13.00
CA TYR A 99 4.12 3.49 13.12
C TYR A 99 3.23 3.74 14.36
N PRO A 100 3.76 3.97 15.58
CA PRO A 100 2.92 4.25 16.75
C PRO A 100 2.12 5.57 16.65
N GLU A 101 2.64 6.57 15.94
CA GLU A 101 1.95 7.83 15.73
C GLU A 101 0.89 7.71 14.62
N VAL A 102 1.17 6.92 13.59
CA VAL A 102 0.20 6.56 12.56
C VAL A 102 -0.99 5.82 13.17
N GLU A 103 -0.77 4.82 14.02
CA GLU A 103 -1.88 4.12 14.70
C GLU A 103 -2.75 5.07 15.52
N LYS A 104 -2.15 5.95 16.33
CA LYS A 104 -2.89 6.95 17.09
C LYS A 104 -3.70 7.88 16.17
N PHE A 105 -3.07 8.37 15.11
CA PHE A 105 -3.70 9.25 14.12
C PHE A 105 -4.93 8.58 13.48
N LEU A 106 -4.78 7.34 13.03
CA LEU A 106 -5.85 6.57 12.41
C LEU A 106 -6.99 6.27 13.39
N ASN A 107 -6.68 5.98 14.65
CA ASN A 107 -7.71 5.74 15.67
C ASN A 107 -8.60 6.97 15.93
N ILE A 108 -8.04 8.18 15.87
CA ILE A 108 -8.75 9.44 16.14
C ILE A 108 -9.76 9.79 15.04
N GLN A 109 -9.59 9.29 13.81
CA GLN A 109 -10.48 9.64 12.70
C GLN A 109 -11.91 9.10 12.88
N HIS A 110 -12.10 8.14 13.77
CA HIS A 110 -13.33 7.38 13.89
C HIS A 110 -14.26 7.92 14.97
N PRO A 111 -15.59 8.05 14.71
CA PRO A 111 -16.57 8.34 15.76
C PRO A 111 -16.64 7.15 16.73
N PRO A 112 -17.01 7.29 18.01
CA PRO A 112 -17.11 6.16 18.96
C PRO A 112 -17.87 4.95 18.40
N LEU A 113 -17.46 3.73 18.78
CA LEU A 113 -18.11 2.51 18.31
C LEU A 113 -19.58 2.50 18.75
N PRO A 114 -20.53 2.27 17.83
CA PRO A 114 -21.93 2.13 18.20
C PRO A 114 -22.11 0.86 19.04
N THR A 115 -22.95 0.94 20.06
CA THR A 115 -23.37 -0.26 20.80
C THR A 115 -24.44 -0.98 20.00
N LEU A 116 -24.11 -2.19 19.51
CA LEU A 116 -25.06 -3.02 18.77
C LEU A 116 -26.02 -3.73 19.75
N SER A 117 -27.29 -3.79 19.37
CA SER A 117 -28.28 -4.65 20.01
C SER A 117 -28.02 -6.14 19.70
N PRO A 118 -28.53 -7.08 20.50
CA PRO A 118 -28.38 -8.51 20.22
C PRO A 118 -28.90 -8.94 18.85
N GLU A 119 -29.96 -8.29 18.36
CA GLU A 119 -30.53 -8.58 17.03
C GLU A 119 -29.61 -8.10 15.91
N GLU A 120 -29.00 -6.91 16.03
CA GLU A 120 -28.02 -6.41 15.06
C GLU A 120 -26.75 -7.27 15.05
N VAL A 121 -26.31 -7.77 16.20
CA VAL A 121 -25.18 -8.72 16.28
C VAL A 121 -25.48 -10.00 15.52
N GLU A 122 -26.69 -10.56 15.69
CA GLU A 122 -27.14 -11.76 14.97
C GLU A 122 -27.17 -11.53 13.46
N GLN A 123 -27.70 -10.39 13.00
CA GLN A 123 -27.73 -10.04 11.58
C GLN A 123 -26.33 -9.88 10.98
N GLN A 124 -25.39 -9.26 11.72
CA GLN A 124 -24.00 -9.15 11.28
C GLN A 124 -23.34 -10.53 11.19
N ARG A 125 -23.59 -11.42 12.16
CA ARG A 125 -23.05 -12.79 12.12
C ARG A 125 -23.53 -13.54 10.89
N GLN A 126 -24.83 -13.47 10.57
CA GLN A 126 -25.39 -14.14 9.40
C GLN A 126 -24.77 -13.63 8.10
N ARG A 127 -24.56 -12.31 7.95
CA ARG A 127 -23.86 -11.75 6.78
C ARG A 127 -22.44 -12.27 6.65
N ILE A 128 -21.68 -12.33 7.74
CA ILE A 128 -20.31 -12.87 7.75
C ILE A 128 -20.33 -14.36 7.34
N GLU A 129 -21.27 -15.15 7.86
CA GLU A 129 -21.42 -16.56 7.49
C GLU A 129 -21.72 -16.73 5.99
N GLU A 130 -22.60 -15.89 5.41
CA GLU A 130 -22.91 -15.89 3.98
C GLU A 130 -21.71 -15.46 3.11
N GLU A 131 -20.96 -14.44 3.53
CA GLU A 131 -19.75 -13.99 2.83
C GLU A 131 -18.67 -15.08 2.85
N LEU A 132 -18.45 -15.73 4.00
CA LEU A 132 -17.51 -16.84 4.12
C LEU A 132 -17.95 -18.08 3.31
N ALA A 133 -19.25 -18.33 3.17
CA ALA A 133 -19.75 -19.43 2.35
C ALA A 133 -19.51 -19.20 0.84
N ASN A 134 -19.43 -17.94 0.40
CA ASN A 134 -19.19 -17.55 -0.99
C ASN A 134 -17.72 -17.21 -1.27
N PHE A 135 -16.82 -17.44 -0.30
CA PHE A 135 -15.41 -17.11 -0.42
C PHE A 135 -14.72 -18.01 -1.46
N ASP A 136 -14.15 -17.41 -2.50
CA ASP A 136 -13.52 -18.14 -3.61
C ASP A 136 -11.99 -17.94 -3.68
N ILE A 137 -11.34 -18.69 -4.57
CA ILE A 137 -9.88 -18.61 -4.79
C ILE A 137 -9.44 -17.21 -5.24
N SER A 138 -10.29 -16.48 -5.99
CA SER A 138 -9.94 -15.14 -6.46
C SER A 138 -9.84 -14.14 -5.30
N THR A 139 -10.64 -14.35 -4.25
CA THR A 139 -10.61 -13.55 -3.02
C THR A 139 -9.31 -13.80 -2.25
N PHE A 140 -8.85 -15.05 -2.16
CA PHE A 140 -7.55 -15.38 -1.58
C PHE A 140 -6.40 -14.66 -2.30
N GLN A 141 -6.41 -14.64 -3.64
CA GLN A 141 -5.40 -13.93 -4.42
C GLN A 141 -5.41 -12.42 -4.15
N LYS A 142 -6.59 -11.79 -4.02
CA LYS A 142 -6.69 -10.36 -3.70
C LYS A 142 -6.13 -10.02 -2.32
N LEU A 143 -6.32 -10.91 -1.35
CA LEU A 143 -5.77 -10.76 0.01
C LEU A 143 -4.28 -11.09 0.13
N GLY A 144 -3.58 -11.34 -0.98
CA GLY A 144 -2.17 -11.72 -0.98
C GLY A 144 -1.92 -13.14 -0.46
N MET A 145 -2.91 -14.02 -0.54
CA MET A 145 -2.78 -15.44 -0.19
C MET A 145 -2.52 -16.26 -1.45
N PHE A 146 -1.56 -17.18 -1.37
CA PHE A 146 -1.17 -18.09 -2.46
C PHE A 146 -0.69 -17.42 -3.76
N GLU A 147 -0.19 -16.19 -3.71
CA GLU A 147 0.23 -15.43 -4.91
C GLU A 147 1.23 -16.19 -5.78
N LEU A 148 2.20 -16.86 -5.15
CA LEU A 148 3.22 -17.66 -5.84
C LEU A 148 2.68 -18.95 -6.49
N LEU A 149 1.52 -19.44 -6.06
CA LEU A 149 0.94 -20.70 -6.55
C LEU A 149 -0.19 -20.46 -7.56
N ALA A 150 -1.01 -19.44 -7.34
CA ALA A 150 -2.22 -19.20 -8.12
C ALA A 150 -2.02 -18.10 -9.19
N GLY A 151 -0.94 -17.32 -9.10
CA GLY A 151 -0.69 -16.17 -9.96
C GLY A 151 -1.77 -15.07 -9.82
N HIS A 152 -1.69 -14.06 -10.68
CA HIS A 152 -2.69 -12.98 -10.73
C HIS A 152 -3.82 -13.32 -11.72
N ASN A 153 -5.06 -13.03 -11.33
CA ASN A 153 -6.18 -13.09 -12.26
C ASN A 153 -6.10 -11.97 -13.32
N GLN A 154 -6.96 -12.00 -14.34
CA GLN A 154 -6.88 -11.05 -15.45
C GLN A 154 -7.11 -9.59 -15.02
N GLN A 155 -8.03 -9.37 -14.08
CA GLN A 155 -8.31 -8.04 -13.54
C GLN A 155 -7.09 -7.48 -12.78
N GLN A 156 -6.49 -8.28 -11.89
CA GLN A 156 -5.29 -7.89 -11.14
C GLN A 156 -4.11 -7.56 -12.06
N LYS A 157 -3.96 -8.28 -13.18
CA LYS A 157 -2.94 -7.94 -14.19
C LYS A 157 -3.19 -6.58 -14.83
N GLN A 158 -4.45 -6.23 -15.10
CA GLN A 158 -4.81 -4.93 -15.66
C GLN A 158 -4.57 -3.82 -14.65
N GLU A 159 -5.01 -4.00 -13.41
CA GLU A 159 -4.80 -3.05 -12.30
C GLU A 159 -3.29 -2.82 -12.05
N LEU A 160 -2.48 -3.88 -12.09
CA LEU A 160 -1.02 -3.79 -11.99
C LEU A 160 -0.40 -2.95 -13.13
N VAL A 161 -0.84 -3.18 -14.36
CA VAL A 161 -0.37 -2.40 -15.52
C VAL A 161 -0.81 -0.94 -15.42
N GLU A 162 -2.02 -0.68 -14.96
CA GLU A 162 -2.56 0.66 -14.76
C GLU A 162 -1.79 1.41 -13.66
N LEU A 163 -1.56 0.77 -12.52
CA LEU A 163 -0.75 1.32 -11.42
C LEU A 163 0.66 1.64 -11.90
N GLY A 164 1.30 0.73 -12.64
CA GLY A 164 2.63 0.95 -13.21
C GLY A 164 2.66 2.14 -14.17
N HIS A 165 1.72 2.22 -15.11
CA HIS A 165 1.61 3.35 -16.03
C HIS A 165 1.34 4.68 -15.31
N TRP A 166 0.49 4.66 -14.29
CA TRP A 166 0.18 5.85 -13.50
C TRP A 166 1.42 6.33 -12.74
N LEU A 167 2.20 5.41 -12.15
CA LEU A 167 3.44 5.72 -11.45
C LEU A 167 4.55 6.18 -12.41
N ASP A 168 4.62 5.62 -13.62
CA ASP A 168 5.56 6.06 -14.66
C ASP A 168 5.33 7.53 -15.03
N GLN A 169 4.09 8.02 -15.02
CA GLN A 169 3.76 9.44 -15.26
C GLN A 169 4.31 10.38 -14.18
N GLN A 170 4.66 9.87 -13.00
CA GLN A 170 5.24 10.64 -11.91
C GLN A 170 6.78 10.73 -12.03
N VAL A 171 7.38 9.97 -12.95
CA VAL A 171 8.84 9.96 -13.15
C VAL A 171 9.25 11.17 -13.97
N THR A 172 9.89 12.13 -13.33
CA THR A 172 10.38 13.37 -13.95
C THR A 172 11.89 13.33 -14.21
N GLU A 173 12.37 14.25 -15.05
CA GLU A 173 13.81 14.40 -15.29
C GLU A 173 14.58 14.74 -14.00
N ASP A 174 14.03 15.62 -13.16
CA ASP A 174 14.63 15.99 -11.88
C ASP A 174 14.73 14.80 -10.93
N LEU A 175 13.72 13.92 -10.93
CA LEU A 175 13.77 12.68 -10.16
C LEU A 175 14.88 11.76 -10.66
N LEU A 176 14.99 11.55 -11.97
CA LEU A 176 16.07 10.74 -12.55
C LEU A 176 17.46 11.32 -12.24
N ARG A 177 17.60 12.66 -12.22
CA ARG A 177 18.83 13.33 -11.79
C ARG A 177 19.16 13.03 -10.33
N ARG A 178 18.19 13.10 -9.42
CA ARG A 178 18.37 12.70 -8.01
C ARG A 178 18.85 11.25 -7.90
N TYR A 179 18.26 10.34 -8.68
CA TYR A 179 18.69 8.94 -8.72
C TYR A 179 20.15 8.80 -9.18
N LEU A 180 20.54 9.50 -10.26
CA LEU A 180 21.92 9.47 -10.76
C LEU A 180 22.91 10.03 -9.72
N GLU A 181 22.57 11.13 -9.06
CA GLU A 181 23.39 11.70 -8.00
C GLU A 181 23.55 10.76 -6.80
N ALA A 182 22.46 10.12 -6.37
CA ALA A 182 22.49 9.14 -5.29
C ALA A 182 23.32 7.90 -5.69
N ALA A 183 23.14 7.38 -6.90
CA ALA A 183 23.89 6.25 -7.42
C ALA A 183 25.40 6.55 -7.50
N ASN A 184 25.78 7.75 -7.95
CA ASN A 184 27.17 8.20 -7.99
C ASN A 184 27.82 8.30 -6.60
N LYS A 185 27.00 8.47 -5.55
CA LYS A 185 27.43 8.43 -4.14
C LYS A 185 27.43 7.02 -3.54
N GLY A 186 27.12 6.00 -4.33
CA GLY A 186 27.08 4.60 -3.90
C GLY A 186 25.76 4.18 -3.24
N ASN A 187 24.68 4.94 -3.38
CA ASN A 187 23.37 4.53 -2.87
C ASN A 187 22.84 3.31 -3.64
N TRP A 188 22.67 2.19 -2.95
CA TRP A 188 22.29 0.91 -3.57
C TRP A 188 20.86 0.92 -4.11
N THR A 189 19.91 1.51 -3.39
CA THR A 189 18.52 1.66 -3.83
C THR A 189 18.47 2.38 -5.18
N ALA A 190 19.22 3.48 -5.31
CA ALA A 190 19.30 4.24 -6.54
C ALA A 190 19.90 3.43 -7.70
N ILE A 191 20.98 2.69 -7.45
CA ILE A 191 21.62 1.81 -8.45
C ILE A 191 20.64 0.73 -8.93
N SER A 192 20.00 0.02 -7.99
CA SER A 192 19.08 -1.09 -8.29
C SER A 192 17.87 -0.61 -9.10
N VAL A 193 17.24 0.49 -8.67
CA VAL A 193 16.08 1.06 -9.35
C VAL A 193 16.44 1.52 -10.76
N LEU A 194 17.56 2.22 -10.95
CA LEU A 194 18.01 2.65 -12.30
C LEU A 194 18.28 1.45 -13.21
N GLN A 195 18.88 0.37 -12.71
CA GLN A 195 19.09 -0.85 -13.48
C GLN A 195 17.76 -1.49 -13.91
N LYS A 196 16.80 -1.66 -12.99
CA LYS A 196 15.46 -2.17 -13.29
C LYS A 196 14.73 -1.27 -14.31
N PHE A 197 14.84 0.04 -14.16
CA PHE A 197 14.23 1.03 -15.05
C PHE A 197 14.81 0.95 -16.47
N LEU A 198 16.13 0.89 -16.61
CA LEU A 198 16.78 0.70 -17.91
C LEU A 198 16.36 -0.64 -18.55
N GLN A 199 16.28 -1.73 -17.79
CA GLN A 199 15.81 -3.01 -18.32
C GLN A 199 14.37 -2.95 -18.83
N ARG A 200 13.47 -2.21 -18.15
CA ARG A 200 12.08 -2.00 -18.60
C ARG A 200 12.04 -1.23 -19.92
N ILE A 201 12.85 -0.18 -20.06
CA ILE A 201 12.95 0.58 -21.31
C ILE A 201 13.41 -0.33 -22.46
N HIS A 202 14.50 -1.09 -22.28
CA HIS A 202 15.06 -1.94 -23.35
C HIS A 202 14.18 -3.13 -23.74
N LYS A 203 13.20 -3.54 -22.92
CA LYS A 203 12.24 -4.60 -23.27
C LYS A 203 11.04 -4.07 -24.08
N ASN A 204 10.82 -2.76 -24.09
CA ASN A 204 9.70 -2.09 -24.74
C ASN A 204 10.09 -1.43 -26.09
N PHE A 205 11.34 -1.62 -26.53
CA PHE A 205 11.89 -1.24 -27.84
C PHE A 205 12.56 -2.44 -28.50
#